data_AF-A0A4R1Z766-F1
#
_entry.id   AF-A0A4R1Z766-F1
#
_cell.length_a   1.000
_cell.length_b   1.000
_cell.length_c   1.000
_cell.angle_alpha   90.00
_cell.angle_beta   90.00
_cell.angle_gamma   90.00
#
_symmetry.space_group_name_H-M   'P 1'
#
loop_
_entity.id
_entity.type
_entity.pdbx_description
1 polymer ?
#
loop_
_entity_poly.entity_id
_entity_poly.type
_entity_poly.pdbx_seq_one_letter_code
_entity_poly.pdbx_strand_id
1 'polypeptide(L)'
;MNTEKLNITAVQAAQGCLESERALILYFIPIIQRMSKEVWHLLRDESAFEQACYRKVLNAARKYNPAAGRSFRNFVLHKLRGVRSKYLAVPKYRIKLNYLSIEALASKDDEGNETTYEVPDNLAVIDDALIINEKIALLAEDDSRKLAILNAWSNGEYNDSETASFLAKRYGGNSESHRKFINRFRTTCQKALA
;
A
#
# COMPACT_ATOMS: atom_id res chain seq x y z
N MET A 1 -12.81 0.70 -26.52
CA MET A 1 -12.76 1.44 -27.81
C MET A 1 -12.31 0.48 -28.90
N ASN A 2 -13.05 0.39 -30.01
CA ASN A 2 -12.68 -0.47 -31.14
C ASN A 2 -11.50 0.16 -31.94
N THR A 3 -10.89 -0.63 -32.83
CA THR A 3 -9.70 -0.24 -33.61
C THR A 3 -9.97 0.93 -34.55
N GLU A 4 -11.14 0.96 -35.19
CA GLU A 4 -11.56 2.01 -36.12
C GLU A 4 -11.71 3.36 -35.42
N LYS A 5 -12.46 3.40 -34.30
CA LYS A 5 -12.62 4.61 -33.49
C LYS A 5 -11.29 5.10 -32.96
N LEU A 6 -10.40 4.20 -32.54
CA LEU A 6 -9.06 4.55 -32.08
C LEU A 6 -8.20 5.18 -33.20
N ASN A 7 -8.31 4.70 -34.44
CA ASN A 7 -7.61 5.29 -35.58
C ASN A 7 -8.14 6.71 -35.89
N ILE A 8 -9.47 6.89 -35.86
CA ILE A 8 -10.11 8.20 -36.08
C ILE A 8 -9.68 9.19 -34.98
N THR A 9 -9.75 8.78 -33.71
CA THR A 9 -9.29 9.59 -32.58
C THR A 9 -7.81 9.96 -32.69
N ALA A 10 -6.96 9.07 -33.24
CA ALA A 10 -5.56 9.38 -33.49
C ALA A 10 -5.37 10.49 -34.53
N VAL A 11 -6.15 10.48 -35.60
CA VAL A 11 -6.12 11.53 -36.63
C VAL A 11 -6.61 12.87 -36.07
N GLN A 12 -7.70 12.86 -35.31
CA GLN A 12 -8.22 14.07 -34.66
C GLN A 12 -7.23 14.65 -33.63
N ALA A 13 -6.56 13.79 -32.86
CA ALA A 13 -5.50 14.20 -31.94
C ALA A 13 -4.31 14.82 -32.71
N ALA A 14 -3.93 14.27 -33.86
CA ALA A 14 -2.87 14.83 -34.70
C ALA A 14 -3.20 16.23 -35.24
N GLN A 15 -4.49 16.54 -35.40
CA GLN A 15 -4.99 17.86 -35.79
C GLN A 15 -5.10 18.85 -34.60
N GLY A 16 -4.69 18.45 -33.39
CA GLY A 16 -4.68 19.31 -32.21
C GLY A 16 -5.94 19.23 -31.33
N CYS A 17 -6.82 18.25 -31.54
CA CYS A 17 -7.99 18.07 -30.67
C CYS A 17 -7.58 17.54 -29.29
N LEU A 18 -7.68 18.37 -28.25
CA LEU A 18 -7.32 18.03 -26.87
C LEU A 18 -8.15 16.88 -26.29
N GLU A 19 -9.46 16.84 -26.59
CA GLU A 19 -10.33 15.74 -26.16
C GLU A 19 -9.89 14.40 -26.76
N SER A 20 -9.44 14.42 -28.02
CA SER A 20 -8.90 13.24 -28.67
C SER A 20 -7.56 12.82 -28.10
N GLU A 21 -6.66 13.76 -27.80
CA GLU A 21 -5.40 13.46 -27.09
C GLU A 21 -5.67 12.82 -25.72
N ARG A 22 -6.61 13.37 -24.94
CA ARG A 22 -7.02 12.84 -23.65
C ARG A 22 -7.60 11.43 -23.78
N ALA A 23 -8.50 11.21 -24.74
CA ALA A 23 -9.10 9.90 -24.98
C ALA A 23 -8.06 8.83 -25.35
N LEU A 24 -7.02 9.20 -26.14
CA LEU A 24 -5.91 8.30 -26.42
C LEU A 24 -5.13 7.95 -25.17
N ILE A 25 -4.77 8.93 -24.34
CA ILE A 25 -4.04 8.69 -23.10
C ILE A 25 -4.84 7.74 -22.20
N LEU A 26 -6.11 8.04 -21.95
CA LEU A 26 -6.99 7.19 -21.12
C LEU A 26 -7.05 5.74 -21.63
N TYR A 27 -7.08 5.53 -22.94
CA TYR A 27 -7.05 4.19 -23.53
C TYR A 27 -5.72 3.45 -23.25
N PHE A 28 -4.58 4.15 -23.26
CA PHE A 28 -3.27 3.53 -23.09
C PHE A 28 -2.77 3.45 -21.63
N ILE A 29 -3.35 4.21 -20.69
CA ILE A 29 -3.02 4.13 -19.25
C ILE A 29 -2.92 2.69 -18.74
N PRO A 30 -3.96 1.82 -18.85
CA PRO A 30 -3.88 0.48 -18.26
C PRO A 30 -2.81 -0.40 -18.91
N ILE A 31 -2.45 -0.14 -20.17
CA ILE A 31 -1.38 -0.85 -20.88
C ILE A 31 -0.02 -0.40 -20.36
N ILE A 32 0.17 0.92 -20.20
CA ILE A 32 1.42 1.51 -19.71
C ILE A 32 1.67 1.11 -18.26
N GLN A 33 0.65 1.18 -17.40
CA GLN A 33 0.75 0.76 -15.99
C GLN A 33 1.09 -0.72 -15.86
N ARG A 34 0.49 -1.59 -16.69
CA ARG A 34 0.88 -3.02 -16.71
C ARG A 34 2.34 -3.19 -17.10
N MET A 35 2.78 -2.52 -18.16
CA MET A 35 4.17 -2.56 -18.59
C MET A 35 5.12 -2.04 -17.50
N SER A 36 4.72 -0.99 -16.78
CA SER A 36 5.47 -0.42 -15.67
C SER A 36 5.63 -1.43 -14.53
N LYS A 37 4.52 -2.02 -14.08
CA LYS A 37 4.49 -3.08 -13.06
C LYS A 37 5.26 -4.35 -13.44
N GLU A 38 5.50 -4.64 -14.71
CA GLU A 38 6.34 -5.79 -15.08
C GLU A 38 7.83 -5.52 -14.85
N VAL A 39 8.26 -4.26 -14.86
CA VAL A 39 9.68 -3.88 -14.84
C VAL A 39 10.04 -2.92 -13.70
N TRP A 40 9.12 -2.59 -12.80
CA TRP A 40 9.31 -1.59 -11.73
C TRP A 40 10.60 -1.84 -10.92
N HIS A 41 10.87 -3.10 -10.58
CA HIS A 41 12.06 -3.53 -9.82
C HIS A 41 13.39 -3.36 -10.56
N LEU A 42 13.36 -3.05 -11.86
CA LEU A 42 14.55 -2.76 -12.67
C LEU A 42 14.70 -1.25 -12.93
N LEU A 43 13.65 -0.47 -12.74
CA LEU A 43 13.59 0.94 -13.08
C LEU A 43 14.01 1.81 -11.88
N ARG A 44 14.88 2.78 -12.13
CA ARG A 44 15.28 3.75 -11.10
C ARG A 44 14.13 4.68 -10.69
N ASP A 45 13.29 5.04 -11.65
CA ASP A 45 12.16 5.94 -11.48
C ASP A 45 11.02 5.45 -12.38
N GLU A 46 10.01 4.88 -11.73
CA GLU A 46 8.81 4.35 -12.39
C GLU A 46 7.99 5.47 -13.06
N SER A 47 7.83 6.60 -12.36
CA SER A 47 7.05 7.74 -12.85
C SER A 47 7.67 8.35 -14.11
N ALA A 48 9.00 8.47 -14.15
CA ALA A 48 9.71 8.94 -15.33
C ALA A 48 9.56 8.00 -16.53
N PHE A 49 9.46 6.69 -16.30
CA PHE A 49 9.19 5.71 -17.36
C PHE A 49 7.77 5.86 -17.90
N GLU A 50 6.76 5.94 -17.04
CA GLU A 50 5.37 6.13 -17.46
C GLU A 50 5.18 7.44 -18.24
N GLN A 51 5.75 8.54 -17.75
CA GLN A 51 5.72 9.83 -18.44
C GLN A 51 6.35 9.75 -19.84
N ALA A 52 7.46 9.04 -20.01
CA ALA A 52 8.06 8.83 -21.32
C ALA A 52 7.16 8.02 -22.25
N CYS A 53 6.46 7.02 -21.71
CA CYS A 53 5.45 6.26 -22.44
C CYS A 53 4.28 7.15 -22.90
N TYR A 54 3.69 7.96 -22.02
CA TYR A 54 2.60 8.88 -22.36
C TYR A 54 3.02 9.89 -23.45
N ARG A 55 4.20 10.50 -23.32
CA ARG A 55 4.76 11.37 -24.37
C ARG A 55 4.95 10.62 -25.68
N LYS A 56 5.29 9.33 -25.65
CA LYS A 56 5.46 8.52 -26.85
C LYS A 56 4.13 8.24 -27.55
N VAL A 57 3.04 8.06 -26.81
CA VAL A 57 1.68 7.91 -27.36
C VAL A 57 1.28 9.16 -28.13
N LEU A 58 1.42 10.35 -27.53
CA LEU A 58 1.06 11.61 -28.18
C LEU A 58 1.92 11.88 -29.42
N ASN A 59 3.24 11.66 -29.31
CA ASN A 59 4.14 11.79 -30.45
C ASN A 59 3.84 10.77 -31.57
N ALA A 60 3.32 9.58 -31.22
CA ALA A 60 2.89 8.60 -32.21
C ALA A 60 1.61 9.05 -32.91
N ALA A 61 0.67 9.69 -32.21
CA ALA A 61 -0.54 10.27 -32.83
C ALA A 61 -0.17 11.30 -33.90
N ARG A 62 0.72 12.25 -33.58
CA ARG A 62 1.20 13.28 -34.52
C ARG A 62 1.90 12.75 -35.76
N LYS A 63 2.45 11.53 -35.70
CA LYS A 63 3.18 10.88 -36.79
C LYS A 63 2.38 9.74 -37.43
N TYR A 64 1.14 9.55 -37.02
CA TYR A 64 0.33 8.45 -37.50
C TYR A 64 -0.17 8.74 -38.91
N ASN A 65 0.07 7.81 -39.82
CA ASN A 65 -0.45 7.87 -41.19
C ASN A 65 -1.47 6.74 -41.40
N PRO A 66 -2.78 7.04 -41.48
CA PRO A 66 -3.81 6.04 -41.73
C PRO A 66 -3.65 5.31 -43.07
N ALA A 67 -3.08 5.97 -44.09
CA ALA A 67 -2.90 5.39 -45.42
C ALA A 67 -1.87 4.24 -45.46
N ALA A 68 -1.05 4.11 -44.40
CA ALA A 68 -0.09 3.01 -44.28
C ALA A 68 -0.74 1.66 -43.89
N GLY A 69 -2.06 1.59 -43.72
CA GLY A 69 -2.81 0.35 -43.43
C GLY A 69 -2.56 -0.26 -42.04
N ARG A 70 -1.67 0.33 -41.23
CA ARG A 70 -1.35 -0.16 -39.89
C ARG A 70 -2.30 0.42 -38.84
N SER A 71 -2.83 -0.42 -37.95
CA SER A 71 -3.64 0.05 -36.82
C SER A 71 -2.82 0.93 -35.85
N PHE A 72 -3.44 2.01 -35.37
CA PHE A 72 -2.80 2.93 -34.44
C PHE A 72 -2.34 2.22 -33.17
N ARG A 73 -3.17 1.29 -32.66
CA ARG A 73 -2.81 0.44 -31.51
C ARG A 73 -1.47 -0.27 -31.71
N ASN A 74 -1.32 -1.00 -32.81
CA ASN A 74 -0.10 -1.78 -33.06
C ASN A 74 1.10 -0.89 -33.33
N PHE A 75 0.88 0.30 -33.89
CA PHE A 75 1.91 1.32 -34.05
C PHE A 75 2.42 1.83 -32.69
N VAL A 76 1.51 2.23 -31.81
CA VAL A 76 1.85 2.71 -30.45
C VAL A 76 2.51 1.62 -29.63
N LEU A 77 1.97 0.40 -29.59
CA LEU A 77 2.54 -0.72 -28.84
C LEU A 77 4.00 -0.99 -29.23
N HIS A 78 4.31 -0.93 -30.53
CA HIS A 78 5.69 -1.08 -30.99
C HIS A 78 6.59 0.05 -30.51
N LYS A 79 6.10 1.30 -30.48
CA LYS A 79 6.86 2.44 -29.93
C LYS A 79 7.05 2.32 -28.41
N LEU A 80 6.06 1.84 -27.67
CA LEU A 80 6.14 1.61 -26.23
C LEU A 80 7.17 0.51 -25.90
N ARG A 81 7.21 -0.58 -26.67
CA ARG A 81 8.25 -1.60 -26.54
C ARG A 81 9.65 -1.00 -26.73
N GLY A 82 9.82 -0.10 -27.70
CA GLY A 82 11.08 0.63 -27.88
C GLY A 82 11.46 1.52 -26.68
N VAL A 83 10.48 2.14 -26.01
CA VAL A 83 10.74 2.89 -24.76
C VAL A 83 11.20 1.93 -23.66
N ARG A 84 10.50 0.81 -23.45
CA ARG A 84 10.91 -0.23 -22.49
C ARG A 84 12.33 -0.71 -22.76
N SER A 85 12.65 -1.11 -23.99
CA SER A 85 14.00 -1.54 -24.36
C SER A 85 15.05 -0.49 -24.07
N LYS A 86 14.78 0.80 -24.34
CA LYS A 86 15.71 1.89 -24.02
C LYS A 86 15.95 2.02 -22.51
N TYR A 87 14.90 1.98 -21.70
CA TYR A 87 15.01 2.11 -20.24
C TYR A 87 15.73 0.91 -19.61
N LEU A 88 15.58 -0.29 -20.18
CA LEU A 88 16.25 -1.50 -19.71
C LEU A 88 17.69 -1.66 -20.25
N ALA A 89 18.01 -1.06 -21.40
CA ALA A 89 19.34 -1.13 -21.98
C ALA A 89 20.31 -0.09 -21.40
N VAL A 90 19.82 1.10 -21.03
CA VAL A 90 20.68 2.21 -20.61
C VAL A 90 20.82 2.23 -19.08
N PRO A 91 22.05 2.08 -18.53
CA PRO A 91 22.28 2.00 -17.08
C PRO A 91 21.74 3.18 -16.28
N LYS A 92 21.69 4.38 -16.87
CA LYS A 92 21.16 5.61 -16.23
C LYS A 92 19.72 5.46 -15.71
N TYR A 93 18.88 4.69 -16.40
CA TYR A 93 17.47 4.52 -16.06
C TYR A 93 17.19 3.30 -15.18
N ARG A 94 18.21 2.50 -14.88
CA ARG A 94 18.08 1.30 -14.08
C ARG A 94 18.52 1.55 -12.65
N ILE A 95 17.93 0.79 -11.74
CA ILE A 95 18.52 0.62 -10.41
C ILE A 95 19.91 0.03 -10.62
N LYS A 96 20.94 0.66 -10.04
CA LYS A 96 22.24 0.01 -9.89
C LYS A 96 22.04 -1.11 -8.90
N LEU A 97 21.73 -2.29 -9.41
CA LEU A 97 21.66 -3.49 -8.59
C LEU A 97 23.11 -3.90 -8.31
N ASN A 98 23.67 -3.34 -7.24
CA ASN A 98 24.75 -3.99 -6.54
C ASN A 98 24.09 -5.17 -5.80
N TYR A 99 23.86 -6.26 -6.51
CA TYR A 99 23.38 -7.49 -5.88
C TYR A 99 24.50 -7.98 -4.94
N LEU A 100 24.45 -7.59 -3.67
CA LEU A 100 25.01 -8.43 -2.63
C LEU A 100 23.99 -9.54 -2.48
N SER A 101 24.40 -10.79 -2.72
CA SER A 101 23.56 -11.90 -2.32
C SER A 101 23.36 -11.84 -0.80
N ILE A 102 22.30 -12.45 -0.28
CA ILE A 102 22.11 -12.52 1.18
C ILE A 102 23.33 -13.22 1.81
N GLU A 103 23.95 -14.18 1.11
CA GLU A 103 25.20 -14.78 1.57
C GLU A 103 26.36 -13.77 1.64
N ALA A 104 26.41 -12.79 0.73
CA ALA A 104 27.41 -11.73 0.76
C ALA A 104 27.21 -10.71 1.90
N LEU A 105 26.08 -10.78 2.61
CA LEU A 105 25.82 -10.01 3.84
C LEU A 105 26.18 -10.79 5.11
N ALA A 106 26.62 -12.05 4.99
CA ALA A 106 27.08 -12.83 6.13
C ALA A 106 28.30 -12.15 6.79
N SER A 107 28.21 -11.95 8.09
CA SER A 107 29.32 -11.44 8.91
C SER A 107 30.04 -12.60 9.61
N LYS A 108 31.27 -12.38 10.08
CA LYS A 108 31.88 -13.28 11.06
C LYS A 108 31.59 -12.77 12.45
N ASP A 109 31.24 -13.68 13.37
CA ASP A 109 31.21 -13.36 14.79
C ASP A 109 32.64 -13.21 15.35
N ASP A 110 32.74 -12.83 16.62
CA ASP A 110 34.03 -12.62 17.31
C ASP A 110 34.86 -13.92 17.42
N GLU A 111 34.26 -15.07 17.16
CA GLU A 111 34.87 -16.41 17.18
C GLU A 111 35.26 -16.89 15.77
N GLY A 112 34.94 -16.11 14.73
CA GLY A 112 35.29 -16.37 13.34
C GLY A 112 34.32 -17.26 12.58
N ASN A 113 33.18 -17.63 13.16
CA ASN A 113 32.12 -18.41 12.51
C ASN A 113 31.27 -17.52 11.59
N GLU A 114 30.80 -18.10 10.48
CA GLU A 114 29.90 -17.39 9.57
C GLU A 114 28.51 -17.25 10.20
N THR A 115 28.11 -16.00 10.45
CA THR A 115 26.75 -15.64 10.85
C THR A 115 25.93 -15.32 9.60
N THR A 116 24.86 -16.07 9.38
CA THR A 116 23.95 -15.84 8.25
C THR A 116 23.19 -14.54 8.51
N TYR A 117 23.11 -13.66 7.51
CA TYR A 117 22.27 -12.47 7.58
C TYR A 117 20.80 -12.87 7.49
N GLU A 118 20.08 -12.82 8.60
CA GLU A 118 18.63 -12.95 8.62
C GLU A 118 17.98 -11.60 8.29
N VAL A 119 17.13 -11.59 7.26
CA VAL A 119 16.33 -10.41 6.91
C VAL A 119 15.28 -10.21 8.01
N PRO A 120 15.23 -9.04 8.68
CA PRO A 120 14.23 -8.80 9.71
C PRO A 120 12.81 -8.90 9.13
N ASP A 121 12.00 -9.83 9.64
CA ASP A 121 10.58 -9.92 9.29
C ASP A 121 9.78 -8.88 10.09
N ASN A 122 9.81 -7.64 9.60
CA ASN A 122 9.08 -6.53 10.21
C ASN A 122 7.55 -6.63 10.01
N LEU A 123 7.05 -7.60 9.22
CA LEU A 123 5.61 -7.86 9.06
C LEU A 123 5.09 -8.86 10.11
N ALA A 124 5.97 -9.65 10.71
CA ALA A 124 5.69 -10.49 11.87
C ALA A 124 5.88 -9.76 13.21
N VAL A 125 5.96 -8.43 13.22
CA VAL A 125 5.88 -7.65 14.46
C VAL A 125 4.44 -7.69 14.94
N ILE A 126 4.13 -8.69 15.75
CA ILE A 126 2.92 -8.67 16.56
C ILE A 126 3.10 -7.47 17.48
N ASP A 127 2.30 -6.44 17.26
CA ASP A 127 2.30 -5.26 18.12
C ASP A 127 2.00 -5.74 19.55
N ASP A 128 2.98 -5.59 20.45
CA ASP A 128 2.81 -5.96 21.85
C ASP A 128 1.56 -5.30 22.45
N ALA A 129 1.21 -4.10 21.97
CA ALA A 129 -0.02 -3.43 22.35
C ALA A 129 -1.29 -4.16 21.87
N LEU A 130 -1.26 -4.81 20.70
CA LEU A 130 -2.37 -5.63 20.20
C LEU A 130 -2.58 -6.87 21.08
N ILE A 131 -1.51 -7.60 21.42
CA ILE A 131 -1.60 -8.76 22.33
C ILE A 131 -2.17 -8.35 23.69
N ILE A 132 -1.68 -7.23 24.22
CA ILE A 132 -2.16 -6.64 25.49
C ILE A 132 -3.66 -6.36 25.40
N ASN A 133 -4.13 -5.73 24.32
CA ASN A 133 -5.54 -5.40 24.12
C ASN A 133 -6.41 -6.65 24.00
N GLU A 134 -5.95 -7.67 23.26
CA GLU A 134 -6.67 -8.95 23.13
C GLU A 134 -6.80 -9.68 24.48
N LYS A 135 -5.72 -9.74 25.26
CA LYS A 135 -5.75 -10.33 26.62
C LYS A 135 -6.75 -9.61 27.53
N ILE A 136 -6.78 -8.28 27.49
CA ILE A 136 -7.73 -7.48 28.29
C ILE A 136 -9.17 -7.71 27.83
N ALA A 137 -9.41 -7.80 26.52
CA ALA A 137 -10.72 -8.08 25.95
C ALA A 137 -11.24 -9.46 26.39
N LEU A 138 -10.39 -10.50 26.35
CA LEU A 138 -10.73 -11.84 26.84
C LEU A 138 -11.10 -11.87 28.32
N LEU A 139 -10.42 -11.07 29.17
CA LEU A 139 -10.78 -10.97 30.61
C LEU A 139 -12.16 -10.37 30.88
N ALA A 140 -12.74 -9.71 29.88
CA ALA A 140 -14.05 -9.07 29.95
C ALA A 140 -15.15 -9.82 29.17
N GLU A 141 -14.81 -10.77 28.30
CA GLU A 141 -15.72 -11.40 27.31
C GLU A 141 -17.05 -11.89 27.93
N ASP A 142 -16.99 -12.51 29.10
CA ASP A 142 -18.17 -13.06 29.79
C ASP A 142 -18.84 -12.13 30.81
N ASP A 143 -18.34 -10.89 31.01
CA ASP A 143 -18.89 -9.95 31.99
C ASP A 143 -19.27 -8.63 31.33
N SER A 144 -20.58 -8.46 31.11
CA SER A 144 -21.17 -7.24 30.53
C SER A 144 -20.75 -5.95 31.25
N ARG A 145 -20.47 -5.99 32.55
CA ARG A 145 -20.00 -4.81 33.31
C ARG A 145 -18.54 -4.50 33.01
N LYS A 146 -17.68 -5.53 32.88
CA LYS A 146 -16.28 -5.34 32.46
C LYS A 146 -16.19 -4.82 31.03
N LEU A 147 -17.03 -5.32 30.11
CA LEU A 147 -17.11 -4.80 28.75
C LEU A 147 -17.54 -3.33 28.70
N ALA A 148 -18.49 -2.93 29.56
CA ALA A 148 -18.87 -1.52 29.66
C ALA A 148 -17.73 -0.64 30.18
N ILE A 149 -16.90 -1.14 31.10
CA ILE A 149 -15.71 -0.44 31.59
C ILE A 149 -14.66 -0.30 30.49
N LEU A 150 -14.37 -1.37 29.74
CA LEU A 150 -13.41 -1.32 28.64
C LEU A 150 -13.86 -0.33 27.56
N ASN A 151 -15.14 -0.35 27.18
CA ASN A 151 -15.68 0.60 26.21
C ASN A 151 -15.53 2.06 26.67
N ALA A 152 -15.76 2.35 27.96
CA ALA A 152 -15.52 3.69 28.50
C ALA A 152 -14.05 4.11 28.36
N TRP A 153 -13.12 3.23 28.75
CA TRP A 153 -11.67 3.48 28.64
C TRP A 153 -11.21 3.64 27.18
N SER A 154 -11.72 2.83 26.25
CA SER A 154 -11.39 2.91 24.82
C SER A 154 -11.89 4.21 24.17
N ASN A 155 -12.97 4.80 24.68
CA ASN A 155 -13.50 6.08 24.21
C ASN A 155 -12.83 7.30 24.86
N GLY A 156 -11.79 7.10 25.67
CA GLY A 156 -11.06 8.18 26.35
C GLY A 156 -11.67 8.63 27.68
N GLU A 157 -12.71 7.94 28.17
CA GLU A 157 -13.33 8.22 29.47
C GLU A 157 -12.59 7.47 30.59
N TYR A 158 -11.52 8.06 31.10
CA TYR A 158 -10.70 7.49 32.18
C TYR A 158 -11.14 7.91 33.60
N ASN A 159 -12.25 8.63 33.72
CA ASN A 159 -12.77 9.07 35.02
C ASN A 159 -13.61 7.97 35.68
N ASP A 160 -13.01 7.22 36.60
CA ASP A 160 -13.68 6.13 37.33
C ASP A 160 -14.98 6.55 38.02
N SER A 161 -15.13 7.81 38.42
CA SER A 161 -16.35 8.29 39.08
C SER A 161 -17.50 8.46 38.10
N GLU A 162 -17.20 8.89 36.88
CA GLU A 162 -18.18 8.99 35.78
C GLU A 162 -18.55 7.60 35.27
N THR A 163 -17.56 6.73 35.05
CA THR A 163 -17.77 5.33 34.67
C THR A 163 -18.60 4.60 35.73
N ALA A 164 -18.30 4.77 37.03
CA ALA A 164 -19.09 4.18 38.12
C ALA A 164 -20.53 4.69 38.14
N SER A 165 -20.74 5.97 37.86
CA SER A 165 -22.08 6.57 37.78
C SER A 165 -22.87 6.04 36.58
N PHE A 166 -22.21 5.86 35.44
CA PHE A 166 -22.79 5.21 34.26
C PHE A 166 -23.17 3.75 34.55
N LEU A 167 -22.28 2.99 35.18
CA LEU A 167 -22.55 1.60 35.58
C LEU A 167 -23.71 1.49 36.56
N ALA A 168 -23.79 2.41 37.54
CA ALA A 168 -24.91 2.46 38.49
C ALA A 168 -26.24 2.71 37.79
N LYS A 169 -26.28 3.61 36.79
CA LYS A 169 -27.48 3.87 35.98
C LYS A 169 -27.87 2.67 35.12
N ARG A 170 -26.88 1.96 34.55
CA ARG A 170 -27.12 0.87 33.59
C ARG A 170 -27.40 -0.49 34.23
N TYR A 171 -26.72 -0.82 35.33
CA TYR A 171 -26.77 -2.13 35.98
C TYR A 171 -27.39 -2.09 37.39
N GLY A 172 -27.80 -0.91 37.86
CA GLY A 172 -28.31 -0.71 39.22
C GLY A 172 -27.21 -0.72 40.29
N GLY A 173 -27.61 -0.54 41.56
CA GLY A 173 -26.68 -0.49 42.70
C GLY A 173 -26.09 0.90 42.98
N ASN A 174 -25.13 0.99 43.90
CA ASN A 174 -24.51 2.26 44.28
C ASN A 174 -23.18 2.50 43.54
N SER A 175 -22.89 3.77 43.24
CA SER A 175 -21.69 4.19 42.50
C SER A 175 -20.40 3.77 43.21
N GLU A 176 -20.37 3.81 44.55
CA GLU A 176 -19.20 3.37 45.34
C GLU A 176 -18.83 1.89 45.12
N SER A 177 -19.83 1.00 44.99
CA SER A 177 -19.60 -0.42 44.73
C SER A 177 -19.05 -0.63 43.33
N HIS A 178 -19.56 0.12 42.35
CA HIS A 178 -19.04 0.10 40.97
C HIS A 178 -17.62 0.66 40.90
N ARG A 179 -17.29 1.71 41.66
CA ARG A 179 -15.92 2.24 41.75
C ARG A 179 -14.95 1.18 42.31
N LYS A 180 -15.35 0.47 43.36
CA LYS A 180 -14.57 -0.66 43.91
C LYS A 180 -14.42 -1.79 42.88
N PHE A 181 -15.47 -2.06 42.09
CA PHE A 181 -15.43 -3.06 41.03
C PHE A 181 -14.48 -2.67 39.89
N ILE A 182 -14.52 -1.42 39.42
CA ILE A 182 -13.58 -0.87 38.43
C ILE A 182 -12.14 -1.03 38.90
N ASN A 183 -11.85 -0.67 40.16
CA ASN A 183 -10.50 -0.82 40.72
C ASN A 183 -10.05 -2.28 40.78
N ARG A 184 -10.92 -3.21 41.20
CA ARG A 184 -10.60 -4.65 41.18
C ARG A 184 -10.31 -5.14 39.78
N PHE A 185 -11.12 -4.74 38.80
CA PHE A 185 -10.94 -5.12 37.41
C PHE A 185 -9.63 -4.56 36.84
N ARG A 186 -9.30 -3.28 37.12
CA ARG A 186 -8.02 -2.68 36.75
C ARG A 186 -6.84 -3.47 37.32
N THR A 187 -6.89 -3.85 38.59
CA THR A 187 -5.83 -4.68 39.21
C THR A 187 -5.72 -6.06 38.55
N THR A 188 -6.85 -6.68 38.17
CA THR A 188 -6.84 -7.95 37.43
C THR A 188 -6.19 -7.80 36.06
N CYS A 189 -6.51 -6.73 35.31
CA CYS A 189 -5.84 -6.43 34.05
C CYS A 189 -4.34 -6.22 34.26
N GLN A 190 -3.93 -5.38 35.21
CA GLN A 190 -2.51 -5.13 35.51
C GLN A 190 -1.73 -6.42 35.84
N LYS A 191 -2.33 -7.37 36.56
CA LYS A 191 -1.70 -8.67 36.86
C LYS A 191 -1.59 -9.59 35.65
N ALA A 192 -2.52 -9.51 34.71
CA ALA A 192 -2.48 -10.32 33.48
C ALA A 192 -1.51 -9.77 32.43
N LEU A 193 -1.07 -8.52 32.60
CA LEU A 193 -0.15 -7.81 31.73
C LEU A 193 1.30 -7.78 32.27
N ALA A 194 1.51 -8.18 33.53
CA ALA A 194 2.82 -8.31 34.17
C ALA A 194 3.42 -9.71 33.92
#